data_AF-A0A6N8X3H8-F1
#
_entry.id   AF-A0A6N8X3H8-F1
#
_cell.length_a   1.000
_cell.length_b   1.000
_cell.length_c   1.000
_cell.angle_alpha   90.00
_cell.angle_beta   90.00
_cell.angle_gamma   90.00
#
_symmetry.space_group_name_H-M   'P 1'
#
loop_
_entity.id
_entity.type
_entity.pdbx_description
1 polymer ?
#
loop_
_entity_poly.entity_id
_entity_poly.type
_entity_poly.pdbx_seq_one_letter_code
_entity_poly.pdbx_strand_id
1 'polypeptide(L)'
;MAKVMELRVVTPAAVVFQGAVRSIVAPAWDGLAGVLPGHAPYLTALGDGPLEVDPGSGERRTFHLSGGVMKVEANRVDVLADRVVTPVSAHAEVPGVEVQQPDPAPGR
;
A
#
# COMPACT_ATOMS: atom_id res chain seq x y z
N MET A 1 20.31 -12.48 9.66
CA MET A 1 19.62 -11.20 9.94
C MET A 1 18.55 -11.01 8.88
N ALA A 2 17.32 -10.66 9.27
CA ALA A 2 16.27 -10.37 8.30
C ALA A 2 16.57 -9.02 7.63
N LYS A 3 16.71 -9.01 6.30
CA LYS A 3 16.96 -7.78 5.54
C LYS A 3 15.63 -7.01 5.45
N VAL A 4 15.70 -5.68 5.49
CA VAL A 4 14.53 -4.79 5.38
C VAL A 4 14.72 -3.82 4.22
N MET A 5 13.61 -3.28 3.72
CA MET A 5 13.55 -2.23 2.71
C MET A 5 12.66 -1.09 3.18
N GLU A 6 12.85 0.10 2.64
CA GLU A 6 11.99 1.25 2.98
C GLU A 6 10.75 1.25 2.09
N LEU A 7 9.56 1.29 2.68
CA LEU A 7 8.30 1.47 1.97
C LEU A 7 7.75 2.86 2.25
N ARG A 8 7.31 3.53 1.19
CA ARG A 8 6.56 4.78 1.24
C ARG A 8 5.30 4.65 0.41
N VAL A 9 4.15 4.87 1.02
CA VAL A 9 2.85 4.92 0.35
C VAL A 9 2.35 6.35 0.41
N VAL A 10 2.13 6.96 -0.75
CA VAL A 10 1.70 8.35 -0.90
C VAL A 10 0.49 8.44 -1.80
N THR A 11 -0.35 9.42 -1.49
CA THR A 11 -1.43 9.90 -2.35
C THR A 11 -1.17 11.36 -2.71
N PRO A 12 -1.86 11.94 -3.71
CA PRO A 12 -1.77 13.37 -3.98
C PRO A 12 -2.12 14.26 -2.77
N ALA A 13 -2.89 13.74 -1.80
CA ALA A 13 -3.28 14.47 -0.60
C ALA A 13 -2.24 14.40 0.53
N ALA A 14 -1.69 13.21 0.81
CA ALA A 14 -0.81 12.99 1.95
C ALA A 14 0.02 11.70 1.84
N VAL A 15 1.05 11.60 2.69
CA VAL A 15 1.77 10.35 2.96
C VAL A 15 0.90 9.47 3.86
N VAL A 16 0.52 8.29 3.38
CA VAL A 16 -0.36 7.35 4.10
C VAL A 16 0.46 6.41 4.98
N PHE A 17 1.62 5.98 4.50
CA PHE A 17 2.51 5.09 5.23
C PHE A 17 3.97 5.37 4.89
N GLN A 18 4.84 5.29 5.89
CA GLN A 18 6.28 5.33 5.70
C GLN A 18 6.95 4.48 6.78
N GLY A 19 7.84 3.56 6.38
CA GLY A 19 8.55 2.73 7.35
C GLY A 19 9.39 1.63 6.72
N ALA A 20 10.17 0.95 7.56
CA ALA A 20 10.91 -0.24 7.15
C ALA A 20 10.00 -1.47 7.13
N VAL A 21 10.11 -2.28 6.07
CA VAL A 21 9.31 -3.48 5.84
C VAL A 21 10.18 -4.63 5.35
N ARG A 22 9.74 -5.87 5.55
CA ARG A 22 10.41 -7.07 5.04
C ARG A 22 9.92 -7.46 3.66
N SER A 23 8.64 -7.28 3.38
CA SER A 23 8.07 -7.62 2.08
C SER A 23 6.78 -6.84 1.84
N ILE A 24 6.45 -6.67 0.57
CA ILE A 24 5.14 -6.17 0.15
C ILE A 24 4.59 -7.03 -0.98
N VAL A 25 3.27 -7.06 -1.12
CA VAL A 25 2.57 -7.60 -2.28
C VAL A 25 1.61 -6.53 -2.77
N ALA A 26 1.82 -6.05 -3.98
CA ALA A 26 1.03 -4.98 -4.58
C ALA A 26 0.22 -5.49 -5.79
N PRO A 27 -0.97 -4.93 -6.04
CA PRO A 27 -1.75 -5.21 -7.25
C PRO A 27 -1.14 -4.45 -8.43
N ALA A 28 -0.33 -5.13 -9.24
CA ALA A 28 0.15 -4.58 -10.51
C ALA A 28 -0.94 -4.71 -11.59
N TRP A 29 -0.84 -3.91 -12.65
CA TRP A 29 -1.79 -3.97 -13.76
C TRP A 29 -1.83 -5.34 -14.46
N ASP A 30 -0.74 -6.10 -14.39
CA ASP A 30 -0.56 -7.43 -14.99
C ASP A 30 -0.68 -8.59 -13.99
N GLY A 31 -1.06 -8.31 -12.73
CA GLY A 31 -1.27 -9.34 -11.70
C GLY A 31 -0.82 -8.89 -10.31
N LEU A 32 -0.17 -9.79 -9.56
CA LEU A 32 0.35 -9.49 -8.23
C LEU A 32 1.87 -9.39 -8.26
N ALA A 33 2.41 -8.27 -7.79
CA ALA A 33 3.84 -8.02 -7.70
C ALA A 33 4.31 -8.14 -6.24
N GLY A 34 5.11 -9.16 -5.95
CA GLY A 34 5.77 -9.33 -4.66
C GLY A 34 7.17 -8.73 -4.66
N VAL A 35 7.46 -7.81 -3.73
CA VAL A 35 8.77 -7.15 -3.63
C VAL A 35 9.45 -7.51 -2.30
N LEU A 36 10.70 -7.94 -2.40
CA LEU A 36 11.58 -8.30 -1.29
C LEU A 36 12.80 -7.36 -1.23
N PRO A 37 13.55 -7.34 -0.12
CA PRO A 37 14.68 -6.45 0.03
C PRO A 37 15.80 -6.85 -0.95
N GLY A 38 16.31 -5.87 -1.69
CA GLY A 38 17.30 -6.07 -2.75
C GLY A 38 16.71 -6.46 -4.11
N HIS A 39 15.41 -6.27 -4.32
CA HIS A 39 14.78 -6.42 -5.63
C HIS A 39 15.42 -5.49 -6.67
N ALA A 40 15.48 -5.94 -7.93
CA ALA A 40 15.95 -5.13 -9.04
C ALA A 40 15.09 -3.87 -9.23
N PRO A 41 15.63 -2.80 -9.83
CA PRO A 41 14.84 -1.63 -10.18
C PRO A 41 13.60 -2.02 -11.00
N TYR A 42 12.44 -1.55 -10.58
CA TYR A 42 11.17 -1.95 -11.16
C TYR A 42 10.18 -0.79 -11.13
N LEU A 43 9.43 -0.62 -12.20
CA LEU A 43 8.40 0.41 -12.31
C LEU A 43 7.17 -0.22 -12.97
N THR A 44 6.02 -0.10 -12.33
CA THR A 44 4.77 -0.66 -12.85
C THR A 44 3.57 0.20 -12.49
N ALA A 45 2.54 0.12 -13.32
CA ALA A 45 1.24 0.68 -12.98
C ALA A 45 0.55 -0.22 -11.96
N LEU A 46 -0.18 0.39 -11.03
CA LEU A 46 -0.98 -0.31 -10.02
C LEU A 46 -2.41 -0.46 -10.53
N GLY A 47 -2.98 -1.63 -10.30
CA GLY A 47 -4.40 -1.90 -10.49
C GLY A 47 -5.19 -1.62 -9.22
N ASP A 48 -6.49 -1.93 -9.27
CA ASP A 48 -7.34 -1.91 -8.10
C ASP A 48 -7.17 -3.21 -7.30
N GLY A 49 -6.83 -3.11 -6.01
CA GLY A 49 -6.66 -4.30 -5.19
C GLY A 49 -5.99 -4.07 -3.84
N PRO A 50 -5.78 -5.16 -3.07
CA PRO A 50 -5.11 -5.09 -1.78
C PRO A 50 -3.58 -5.02 -1.95
N LEU A 51 -2.97 -4.03 -1.31
CA LEU A 51 -1.56 -3.96 -0.97
C LEU A 51 -1.35 -4.57 0.41
N GLU A 52 -0.61 -5.66 0.47
CA GLU A 52 -0.19 -6.29 1.72
C GLU A 52 1.23 -5.85 2.08
N VAL A 53 1.44 -5.51 3.36
CA VAL A 53 2.70 -5.03 3.90
C VAL A 53 3.09 -5.86 5.11
N ASP A 54 4.27 -6.46 5.08
CA ASP A 54 4.85 -7.18 6.20
C ASP A 54 5.98 -6.36 6.83
N PRO A 55 5.76 -5.69 7.98
CA PRO A 55 6.80 -4.92 8.69
C PRO A 55 7.87 -5.82 9.33
N GLY A 56 7.53 -7.08 9.57
CA GLY A 56 8.42 -8.10 10.10
C GLY A 56 8.68 -8.15 11.59
N SER A 57 8.23 -7.14 12.31
CA SER A 57 8.26 -7.08 13.77
C SER A 57 6.85 -7.17 14.39
N GLY A 58 5.81 -7.46 13.60
CA GLY A 58 4.42 -7.41 14.06
C GLY A 58 3.41 -7.87 13.02
N GLU A 59 2.19 -7.37 13.15
CA GLU A 59 1.05 -7.75 12.30
C GLU A 59 1.19 -7.22 10.86
N ARG A 60 0.72 -8.02 9.89
CA ARG A 60 0.62 -7.60 8.50
C ARG A 60 -0.41 -6.50 8.38
N ARG A 61 -0.10 -5.49 7.57
CA ARG A 61 -1.03 -4.40 7.26
C ARG A 61 -1.52 -4.57 5.85
N THR A 62 -2.81 -4.38 5.65
CA THR A 62 -3.42 -4.40 4.33
C THR A 62 -3.94 -3.00 4.02
N PHE A 63 -3.76 -2.54 2.79
CA PHE A 63 -4.31 -1.30 2.27
C PHE A 63 -5.04 -1.63 0.97
N HIS A 64 -6.18 -1.02 0.68
CA HIS A 64 -6.80 -1.11 -0.63
C HIS A 64 -6.35 0.07 -1.47
N LEU A 65 -5.65 -0.22 -2.57
CA LEU A 65 -5.22 0.78 -3.54
C LEU A 65 -6.25 0.87 -4.66
N SER A 66 -6.46 2.09 -5.14
CA SER A 66 -7.16 2.36 -6.39
C SER A 66 -6.23 3.08 -7.35
N GLY A 67 -5.73 2.36 -8.35
CA GLY A 67 -4.82 2.87 -9.37
C GLY A 67 -3.48 3.41 -8.85
N GLY A 68 -2.73 4.03 -9.75
CA GLY A 68 -1.44 4.67 -9.48
C GLY A 68 -0.23 3.95 -10.07
N VAL A 69 0.93 4.16 -9.47
CA VAL A 69 2.21 3.59 -9.90
C VAL A 69 3.07 3.15 -8.71
N MET A 70 3.83 2.06 -8.89
CA MET A 70 4.82 1.59 -7.93
C MET A 70 6.21 1.66 -8.55
N LYS A 71 7.14 2.25 -7.82
CA LYS A 71 8.56 2.35 -8.16
C LYS A 71 9.39 1.63 -7.10
N VAL A 72 10.34 0.81 -7.55
CA VAL A 72 11.34 0.15 -6.72
C VAL A 72 12.71 0.58 -7.19
N GLU A 73 13.52 1.14 -6.30
CA GLU A 73 14.89 1.57 -6.59
C GLU A 73 15.72 1.57 -5.32
N ALA A 74 16.98 1.14 -5.38
CA ALA A 74 17.93 1.25 -4.27
C ALA A 74 17.38 0.75 -2.90
N ASN A 75 16.63 -0.36 -2.91
CA ASN A 75 15.99 -0.93 -1.71
C ASN A 75 14.94 -0.01 -1.03
N ARG A 76 14.35 0.89 -1.82
CA ARG A 76 13.20 1.71 -1.50
C ARG A 76 12.05 1.36 -2.45
N VAL A 77 10.85 1.27 -1.91
CA VAL A 77 9.61 1.12 -2.66
C VAL A 77 8.74 2.34 -2.43
N ASP A 78 8.46 3.07 -3.50
CA ASP A 78 7.53 4.20 -3.52
C ASP A 78 6.25 3.77 -4.24
N VAL A 79 5.14 3.79 -3.51
CA VAL A 79 3.79 3.50 -4.00
C VAL A 79 3.04 4.81 -4.07
N LEU A 80 2.78 5.28 -5.29
CA LEU A 80 2.01 6.49 -5.58
C LEU A 80 0.62 6.06 -6.03
N ALA A 81 -0.33 6.02 -5.11
CA ALA A 81 -1.71 5.59 -5.39
C ALA A 81 -2.64 6.80 -5.51
N ASP A 82 -3.63 6.72 -6.40
CA ASP A 82 -4.62 7.80 -6.56
C ASP A 82 -5.55 7.86 -5.34
N ARG A 83 -5.97 6.68 -4.86
CA ARG A 83 -6.72 6.52 -3.62
C ARG A 83 -6.18 5.35 -2.80
N VAL A 84 -6.20 5.50 -1.48
CA VAL A 84 -5.89 4.45 -0.53
C VAL A 84 -7.00 4.38 0.51
N VAL A 85 -7.54 3.18 0.72
CA VAL A 85 -8.49 2.89 1.80
C VAL A 85 -7.84 1.91 2.75
N THR A 86 -7.73 2.28 4.02
CA THR A 86 -7.30 1.35 5.06
C THR A 86 -8.50 0.52 5.53
N PRO A 87 -8.48 -0.82 5.39
CA PRO A 87 -9.43 -1.65 6.09
C PRO A 87 -9.25 -1.43 7.60
N VAL A 88 -10.36 -1.12 8.29
CA VAL A 88 -10.40 -1.01 9.75
C VAL A 88 -10.22 -2.41 10.32
N SER A 89 -8.97 -2.82 10.54
CA SER A 89 -8.62 -3.96 11.38
C SER A 89 -7.83 -3.45 12.57
N ALA A 90 -8.57 -3.28 13.68
CA ALA A 90 -8.20 -3.32 15.08
C ALA A 90 -6.82 -2.76 15.50
N HIS A 91 -6.86 -1.58 16.12
CA HIS A 91 -5.86 -1.05 17.05
C HIS A 91 -4.48 -0.66 16.49
N ALA A 92 -4.48 0.21 15.48
CA ALA A 92 -3.50 1.30 15.47
C ALA A 92 -4.30 2.61 15.53
N GLU A 93 -4.02 3.41 16.55
CA GLU A 93 -4.63 4.70 16.81
C GLU A 93 -4.38 5.64 15.61
N VAL A 94 -5.41 5.89 14.82
CA VAL A 94 -5.41 6.89 13.75
C VAL A 94 -6.27 8.06 14.21
N PRO A 95 -5.72 9.26 14.44
CA PRO A 95 -6.55 10.45 14.58
C PRO A 95 -7.13 10.79 13.21
N GLY A 96 -8.44 10.55 13.08
CA GLY A 96 -9.35 11.23 12.16
C GLY A 96 -9.00 11.22 10.67
N VAL A 97 -9.41 10.17 9.96
CA VAL A 97 -9.80 10.32 8.55
C VAL A 97 -11.17 9.67 8.38
N GLU A 98 -12.14 10.52 8.11
CA GLU A 98 -13.56 10.19 8.04
C GLU A 98 -13.85 9.37 6.77
N VAL A 99 -14.48 8.22 6.99
CA VAL A 99 -14.88 7.28 5.93
C VAL A 99 -16.14 7.85 5.26
N GLN A 100 -16.00 8.51 4.12
CA GLN A 100 -17.14 8.87 3.27
C GLN A 100 -17.69 7.59 2.61
N GLN A 101 -18.78 7.06 3.16
CA GLN A 101 -19.57 6.00 2.53
C GLN A 101 -20.20 6.53 1.21
N PRO A 102 -20.16 5.77 0.10
CA PRO A 102 -20.95 6.09 -1.08
C PRO A 102 -22.44 5.81 -0.81
N ASP A 103 -23.26 6.80 -1.16
CA ASP A 103 -24.72 6.84 -1.08
C ASP A 103 -25.38 5.63 -1.77
N PRO A 104 -26.26 4.85 -1.11
CA PRO A 104 -27.04 3.82 -1.79
C PRO A 104 -28.08 4.49 -2.70
N ALA A 105 -27.95 4.27 -4.01
CA ALA A 105 -28.92 4.72 -5.01
C ALA A 105 -30.36 4.28 -4.64
N PRO A 106 -31.37 5.16 -4.82
CA PRO A 106 -32.73 4.87 -4.40
C PRO A 106 -33.35 3.79 -5.29
N GLY A 107 -34.05 2.88 -4.60
CA GLY A 107 -34.73 1.74 -5.20
C GLY A 107 -35.78 2.12 -6.25
N ARG A 108 -36.06 1.14 -7.10
CA ARG A 108 -37.26 1.08 -7.91
C ARG A 108 -37.91 -0.27 -7.73
#